data_AF-A0A1W9GLK3-F1
#
_entry.id   AF-A0A1W9GLK3-F1
#
_cell.length_a   1.000
_cell.length_b   1.000
_cell.length_c   1.000
_cell.angle_alpha   90.00
_cell.angle_beta   90.00
_cell.angle_gamma   90.00
#
_symmetry.space_group_name_H-M   'P 1'
#
loop_
_entity.id
_entity.type
_entity.pdbx_description
1 polymer ?
#
loop_
_entity_poly.entity_id
_entity_poly.type
_entity_poly.pdbx_seq_one_letter_code
_entity_poly.pdbx_strand_id
1 'polypeptide(L)'
;MRKLKGNQGARKRAASVATSTELRENDGHESEIESADRSGASRGASATVAQPAQYPSEGSGGASESPAGAGESVHGVREPAGQYGSSQDPDANSKSQSELSSTREFETAEGRLSYSELAERLAVPLVAIYDEILQAKPEQIVIDSEWLCVCHKRLAGHLFPDWAGRFRDVNVQVGAHLPPPYYEVPIHMRQFCDDMTERLRHDPGTSVRSAAEFLAWADWRFQWIHPFKDFNGRIGRVLLAALLYKVGLPHVETAPTDPAARRRYLDALHTADASDLEPLTGLWSHRFMETL
;
A
#
# COMPACT_ATOMS: atom_id res chain seq x y z
N MET A 1 42.54 47.91 -12.73
CA MET A 1 41.39 46.99 -12.71
C MET A 1 41.37 46.17 -13.99
N ARG A 2 41.77 44.89 -13.94
CA ARG A 2 41.79 43.95 -15.07
C ARG A 2 40.46 43.20 -15.10
N LYS A 3 39.76 43.22 -16.25
CA LYS A 3 38.64 42.30 -16.54
C LYS A 3 39.14 41.20 -17.48
N LEU A 4 39.03 39.97 -17.00
CA LEU A 4 39.12 38.72 -17.77
C LEU A 4 37.70 38.36 -18.24
N LYS A 5 37.55 37.93 -19.50
CA LYS A 5 36.74 36.76 -19.92
C LYS A 5 36.63 36.70 -21.45
N GLY A 6 36.83 35.49 -21.99
CA GLY A 6 36.47 35.14 -23.35
C GLY A 6 37.37 34.05 -23.94
N ASN A 7 37.20 32.79 -23.53
CA ASN A 7 37.74 31.64 -24.24
C ASN A 7 36.57 30.74 -24.69
N GLN A 8 36.34 30.69 -26.00
CA GLN A 8 35.45 29.75 -26.69
C GLN A 8 36.32 28.94 -27.66
N GLY A 9 36.06 27.64 -27.74
CA GLY A 9 36.37 26.86 -28.94
C GLY A 9 37.25 25.63 -28.73
N ALA A 10 36.66 24.54 -28.27
CA ALA A 10 37.19 23.20 -28.52
C ALA A 10 36.04 22.25 -28.89
N ARG A 11 35.86 22.02 -30.19
CA ARG A 11 35.14 20.86 -30.74
C ARG A 11 36.16 20.04 -31.52
N LYS A 12 36.43 18.81 -31.08
CA LYS A 12 37.06 17.76 -31.89
C LYS A 12 36.26 16.47 -31.78
N ARG A 13 36.05 15.86 -32.95
CA ARG A 13 35.38 14.60 -33.25
C ARG A 13 36.25 13.38 -32.92
N ALA A 14 35.59 12.25 -32.64
CA ALA A 14 35.93 10.87 -33.06
C ALA A 14 34.68 10.01 -32.70
N ALA A 15 33.92 9.38 -33.61
CA ALA A 15 34.19 8.33 -34.61
C ALA A 15 34.31 6.90 -34.03
N SER A 16 33.23 6.11 -34.27
CA SER A 16 33.15 4.69 -34.67
C SER A 16 33.75 3.60 -33.77
N VAL A 17 32.95 2.57 -33.42
CA VAL A 17 33.06 1.17 -33.90
C VAL A 17 31.78 0.40 -33.53
N ALA A 18 31.28 -0.39 -34.49
CA ALA A 18 30.17 -1.33 -34.40
C ALA A 18 30.68 -2.79 -34.39
N THR A 19 29.96 -3.70 -33.72
CA THR A 19 29.94 -5.18 -33.92
C THR A 19 28.71 -5.71 -33.16
N SER A 20 27.58 -6.03 -33.81
CA SER A 20 27.17 -7.34 -34.39
C SER A 20 27.49 -8.56 -33.53
N THR A 21 26.44 -9.18 -32.94
CA THR A 21 26.36 -10.62 -32.72
C THR A 21 24.89 -11.06 -32.86
N GLU A 22 24.73 -12.18 -33.54
CA GLU A 22 23.56 -12.67 -34.26
C GLU A 22 22.48 -13.34 -33.40
N LEU A 23 21.28 -13.32 -33.98
CA LEU A 23 20.14 -14.17 -33.70
C LEU A 23 20.47 -15.65 -33.97
N ARG A 24 19.94 -16.55 -33.14
CA ARG A 24 19.67 -17.94 -33.54
C ARG A 24 18.28 -18.34 -33.12
N GLU A 25 17.41 -18.37 -34.12
CA GLU A 25 16.17 -19.14 -34.19
C GLU A 25 16.49 -20.63 -34.07
N ASN A 26 15.58 -21.40 -33.47
CA ASN A 26 15.63 -22.85 -33.50
C ASN A 26 14.26 -23.35 -33.97
N ASP A 27 14.16 -23.55 -35.28
CA ASP A 27 13.10 -24.30 -35.94
C ASP A 27 13.46 -25.79 -35.99
N GLY A 28 12.43 -26.63 -35.88
CA GLY A 28 12.40 -27.96 -36.48
C GLY A 28 12.62 -29.15 -35.54
N HIS A 29 11.53 -29.77 -35.10
CA HIS A 29 11.23 -31.10 -35.63
C HIS A 29 9.74 -31.45 -35.52
N GLU A 30 9.12 -31.55 -36.68
CA GLU A 30 7.84 -32.21 -36.92
C GLU A 30 8.00 -33.73 -36.74
N SER A 31 6.96 -34.37 -36.22
CA SER A 31 6.46 -35.62 -36.79
C SER A 31 4.95 -35.68 -36.60
N GLU A 32 4.27 -35.69 -37.74
CA GLU A 32 2.84 -35.80 -37.96
C GLU A 32 2.32 -37.18 -37.51
N ILE A 33 1.09 -37.23 -36.99
CA ILE A 33 0.09 -38.23 -37.42
C ILE A 33 -1.29 -37.55 -37.52
N GLU A 34 -1.79 -37.55 -38.75
CA GLU A 34 -3.13 -37.26 -39.28
C GLU A 34 -4.29 -37.82 -38.41
N SER A 35 -5.33 -37.03 -38.09
CA SER A 35 -6.55 -36.69 -38.85
C SER A 35 -7.79 -37.34 -38.24
N ALA A 36 -8.78 -36.51 -37.89
CA ALA A 36 -10.20 -36.81 -38.04
C ALA A 36 -11.03 -35.55 -37.76
N ASP A 37 -11.50 -35.00 -38.87
CA ASP A 37 -12.58 -34.04 -39.05
C ASP A 37 -13.81 -34.26 -38.14
N ARG A 38 -14.33 -33.19 -37.52
CA ARG A 38 -15.78 -32.90 -37.42
C ARG A 38 -16.10 -31.56 -36.75
N SER A 39 -16.87 -30.76 -37.50
CA SER A 39 -17.64 -29.58 -37.13
C SER A 39 -18.55 -29.73 -35.89
N GLY A 40 -18.71 -28.67 -35.09
CA GLY A 40 -19.79 -28.57 -34.10
C GLY A 40 -19.77 -27.30 -33.25
N ALA A 41 -20.85 -26.54 -33.29
CA ALA A 41 -21.04 -25.22 -32.69
C ALA A 41 -21.17 -25.21 -31.15
N SER A 42 -20.84 -24.03 -30.58
CA SER A 42 -21.35 -23.35 -29.37
C SER A 42 -22.00 -24.16 -28.24
N ARG A 43 -21.56 -23.93 -26.99
CA ARG A 43 -22.35 -23.24 -25.93
C ARG A 43 -21.59 -23.28 -24.59
N GLY A 44 -21.77 -22.21 -23.82
CA GLY A 44 -21.03 -21.91 -22.60
C GLY A 44 -21.29 -22.87 -21.43
N ALA A 45 -20.35 -22.85 -20.49
CA ALA A 45 -20.50 -23.45 -19.18
C ALA A 45 -20.13 -22.39 -18.12
N SER A 46 -21.16 -21.98 -17.39
CA SER A 46 -21.12 -21.12 -16.21
C SER A 46 -20.40 -21.85 -15.07
N ALA A 47 -19.42 -21.19 -14.46
CA ALA A 47 -18.77 -21.67 -13.24
C ALA A 47 -19.65 -21.35 -12.03
N THR A 48 -20.04 -22.38 -11.28
CA THR A 48 -20.83 -22.27 -10.05
C THR A 48 -19.90 -21.91 -8.89
N VAL A 49 -20.18 -20.77 -8.24
CA VAL A 49 -19.47 -20.26 -7.05
C VAL A 49 -20.04 -20.91 -5.79
N ALA A 50 -19.16 -21.46 -4.95
CA ALA A 50 -19.49 -22.00 -3.64
C ALA A 50 -19.61 -20.86 -2.60
N GLN A 51 -20.70 -20.86 -1.83
CA GLN A 51 -20.96 -19.91 -0.74
C GLN A 51 -20.25 -20.32 0.56
N PRO A 52 -19.82 -19.36 1.42
CA PRO A 52 -19.39 -19.65 2.77
C PRO A 52 -20.56 -19.60 3.78
N ALA A 53 -20.42 -20.45 4.80
CA ALA A 53 -21.39 -20.76 5.83
C ALA A 53 -21.60 -19.62 6.87
N GLN A 54 -22.86 -19.43 7.28
CA GLN A 54 -23.29 -18.53 8.36
C GLN A 54 -23.26 -19.23 9.72
N TYR A 55 -22.85 -18.51 10.78
CA TYR A 55 -23.12 -18.88 12.18
C TYR A 55 -23.69 -17.65 12.94
N PRO A 56 -24.56 -17.86 13.95
CA PRO A 56 -25.45 -16.83 14.48
C PRO A 56 -24.88 -16.03 15.67
N SER A 57 -25.40 -14.80 15.85
CA SER A 57 -25.07 -13.86 16.92
C SER A 57 -26.15 -13.82 18.03
N GLU A 58 -25.71 -13.84 19.28
CA GLU A 58 -26.42 -13.31 20.46
C GLU A 58 -25.35 -12.55 21.28
N GLY A 59 -25.52 -11.40 21.93
CA GLY A 59 -26.67 -10.63 22.40
C GLY A 59 -26.46 -10.28 23.88
N SER A 60 -26.20 -9.00 24.20
CA SER A 60 -26.22 -8.28 25.52
C SER A 60 -24.93 -7.45 25.75
N GLY A 61 -24.89 -6.23 26.28
CA GLY A 61 -25.82 -5.37 27.02
C GLY A 61 -25.12 -4.81 28.27
N GLY A 62 -24.90 -3.49 28.38
CA GLY A 62 -24.47 -2.83 29.64
C GLY A 62 -23.56 -1.61 29.48
N ALA A 63 -24.07 -0.44 29.87
CA ALA A 63 -23.39 0.86 29.90
C ALA A 63 -22.73 1.13 31.27
N SER A 64 -21.65 1.93 31.29
CA SER A 64 -21.29 2.83 32.41
C SER A 64 -20.26 3.88 31.98
N GLU A 65 -20.38 5.08 32.54
CA GLU A 65 -19.77 6.34 32.11
C GLU A 65 -18.46 6.72 32.86
N SER A 66 -17.58 7.45 32.13
CA SER A 66 -16.67 8.55 32.55
C SER A 66 -15.42 8.27 33.43
N PRO A 67 -14.37 9.15 33.44
CA PRO A 67 -14.00 10.28 32.54
C PRO A 67 -12.49 10.38 32.14
N ALA A 68 -12.23 11.27 31.16
CA ALA A 68 -11.06 12.15 30.96
C ALA A 68 -9.63 11.60 30.68
N GLY A 69 -9.02 12.09 29.58
CA GLY A 69 -7.62 12.55 29.59
C GLY A 69 -6.69 11.99 28.50
N ALA A 70 -6.07 12.93 27.76
CA ALA A 70 -4.89 12.79 26.89
C ALA A 70 -5.08 12.08 25.54
N GLY A 71 -5.05 12.87 24.46
CA GLY A 71 -4.97 12.38 23.10
C GLY A 71 -3.58 11.84 22.77
N GLU A 72 -3.52 10.64 22.21
CA GLU A 72 -2.29 10.03 21.69
C GLU A 72 -2.53 9.39 20.31
N SER A 73 -1.42 9.35 19.57
CA SER A 73 -1.23 9.23 18.12
C SER A 73 -1.57 7.88 17.50
N VAL A 74 -2.17 7.91 16.29
CA VAL A 74 -2.54 6.73 15.51
C VAL A 74 -1.45 6.39 14.47
N HIS A 75 -0.76 5.24 14.61
CA HIS A 75 -0.02 4.60 13.52
C HIS A 75 -0.52 3.16 13.27
N GLY A 76 -0.44 2.73 12.00
CA GLY A 76 -1.04 1.49 11.53
C GLY A 76 -2.51 1.68 11.13
N VAL A 77 -2.73 1.92 9.84
CA VAL A 77 -4.07 2.01 9.22
C VAL A 77 -4.85 0.69 9.39
N ARG A 78 -4.12 -0.43 9.50
CA ARG A 78 -4.54 -1.65 10.20
C ARG A 78 -3.46 -1.93 11.28
N GLU A 79 -3.84 -2.57 12.39
CA GLU A 79 -2.93 -2.86 13.53
C GLU A 79 -1.53 -3.32 13.04
N PRO A 80 -0.41 -2.83 13.60
CA PRO A 80 0.91 -3.34 13.24
C PRO A 80 0.97 -4.84 13.51
N ALA A 81 1.60 -5.61 12.61
CA ALA A 81 1.62 -7.08 12.68
C ALA A 81 1.92 -7.59 14.10
N GLY A 82 1.07 -8.49 14.60
CA GLY A 82 1.30 -9.20 15.87
C GLY A 82 2.56 -10.05 15.81
N GLN A 83 3.04 -10.52 16.98
CA GLN A 83 4.28 -11.27 17.16
C GLN A 83 4.62 -12.23 16.00
N TYR A 84 5.90 -12.24 15.62
CA TYR A 84 6.49 -13.23 14.71
C TYR A 84 6.50 -14.59 15.39
N GLY A 85 5.37 -15.29 15.35
CA GLY A 85 5.18 -16.58 15.99
C GLY A 85 5.41 -17.74 15.02
N SER A 86 6.43 -18.55 15.31
CA SER A 86 6.39 -19.99 15.04
C SER A 86 5.11 -20.59 15.64
N SER A 87 4.58 -21.61 14.99
CA SER A 87 3.24 -22.21 15.18
C SER A 87 2.81 -22.51 16.63
N GLN A 88 1.49 -22.39 16.85
CA GLN A 88 0.60 -23.01 17.88
C GLN A 88 0.39 -22.29 19.23
N ASP A 89 -0.80 -21.71 19.44
CA ASP A 89 -1.89 -22.22 20.33
C ASP A 89 -3.11 -21.25 20.34
N PRO A 90 -4.38 -21.70 20.40
CA PRO A 90 -5.55 -20.84 20.13
C PRO A 90 -6.23 -20.18 21.35
N ASP A 91 -5.74 -20.37 22.59
CA ASP A 91 -6.57 -20.14 23.79
C ASP A 91 -6.08 -19.07 24.79
N ALA A 92 -5.41 -18.01 24.32
CA ALA A 92 -4.98 -16.94 25.21
C ALA A 92 -5.22 -15.54 24.63
N ASN A 93 -6.48 -15.07 24.60
CA ASN A 93 -6.72 -13.65 24.32
C ASN A 93 -7.92 -13.06 25.06
N SER A 94 -7.68 -12.62 26.30
CA SER A 94 -8.52 -11.66 27.01
C SER A 94 -7.63 -10.78 27.89
N LYS A 95 -6.83 -9.92 27.25
CA LYS A 95 -6.24 -8.76 27.91
C LYS A 95 -6.31 -7.54 26.99
N SER A 96 -6.72 -6.45 27.62
CA SER A 96 -7.19 -5.17 27.06
C SER A 96 -6.22 -4.47 26.12
N GLN A 97 -6.78 -3.93 25.05
CA GLN A 97 -6.10 -3.22 23.94
C GLN A 97 -5.36 -1.92 24.32
N SER A 98 -5.50 -1.42 25.56
CA SER A 98 -4.85 -0.17 26.01
C SER A 98 -3.44 -0.37 26.59
N GLU A 99 -3.09 -1.56 27.08
CA GLU A 99 -1.77 -1.83 27.70
C GLU A 99 -0.69 -2.24 26.69
N LEU A 100 -1.09 -2.65 25.48
CA LEU A 100 -0.19 -3.20 24.46
C LEU A 100 0.53 -2.13 23.63
N SER A 101 0.05 -0.88 23.62
CA SER A 101 0.66 0.21 22.85
C SER A 101 1.81 0.91 23.57
N SER A 102 1.83 0.88 24.91
CA SER A 102 2.82 1.60 25.74
C SER A 102 4.11 0.80 26.00
N THR A 103 4.10 -0.50 25.70
CA THR A 103 5.17 -1.44 26.13
C THR A 103 5.98 -2.04 24.97
N ARG A 104 5.78 -1.55 23.74
CA ARG A 104 6.42 -2.12 22.54
C ARG A 104 7.74 -1.40 22.26
N GLU A 105 8.84 -2.09 22.54
CA GLU A 105 10.19 -1.66 22.15
C GLU A 105 10.58 -2.25 20.79
N PHE A 106 11.30 -1.46 19.99
CA PHE A 106 11.79 -1.84 18.68
C PHE A 106 13.31 -1.92 18.72
N GLU A 107 13.87 -3.04 18.28
CA GLU A 107 15.30 -3.15 18.05
C GLU A 107 15.65 -2.48 16.71
N THR A 108 16.40 -1.39 16.78
CA THR A 108 16.80 -0.58 15.63
C THR A 108 18.32 -0.47 15.53
N ALA A 109 18.83 0.05 14.42
CA ALA A 109 20.24 0.38 14.24
C ALA A 109 20.78 1.39 15.27
N GLU A 110 19.89 2.17 15.91
CA GLU A 110 20.23 3.16 16.93
C GLU A 110 20.02 2.64 18.37
N GLY A 111 19.73 1.34 18.52
CA GLY A 111 19.39 0.70 19.79
C GLY A 111 17.89 0.45 19.95
N ARG A 112 17.48 0.14 21.19
CA ARG A 112 16.07 -0.07 21.52
C ARG A 112 15.37 1.27 21.65
N LEU A 113 14.28 1.42 20.92
CA LEU A 113 13.43 2.61 20.96
C LEU A 113 12.02 2.20 21.39
N SER A 114 11.44 2.99 22.28
CA SER A 114 9.99 2.96 22.48
C SER A 114 9.27 3.40 21.21
N TYR A 115 7.97 3.11 21.15
CA TYR A 115 7.16 3.52 20.01
C TYR A 115 7.09 5.03 19.79
N SER A 116 7.04 5.83 20.86
CA SER A 116 7.03 7.30 20.78
C SER A 116 8.35 7.83 20.19
N GLU A 117 9.49 7.35 20.70
CA GLU A 117 10.81 7.70 20.16
C GLU A 117 10.95 7.29 18.70
N LEU A 118 10.50 6.08 18.35
CA LEU A 118 10.46 5.61 16.97
C LEU A 118 9.60 6.54 16.10
N ALA A 119 8.42 6.93 16.57
CA ALA A 119 7.52 7.80 15.82
C ALA A 119 8.14 9.17 15.55
N GLU A 120 8.87 9.74 16.52
CA GLU A 120 9.63 10.98 16.39
C GLU A 120 10.74 10.85 15.35
N ARG A 121 11.55 9.77 15.39
CA ARG A 121 12.61 9.53 14.39
C ARG A 121 12.07 9.39 12.97
N LEU A 122 10.89 8.80 12.82
CA LEU A 122 10.22 8.64 11.53
C LEU A 122 9.53 9.92 11.03
N ALA A 123 9.35 10.94 11.86
CA ALA A 123 8.61 12.16 11.47
C ALA A 123 9.38 12.99 10.43
N VAL A 124 10.67 13.22 10.65
CA VAL A 124 11.54 13.99 9.74
C VAL A 124 11.60 13.39 8.33
N PRO A 125 11.93 12.10 8.13
CA PRO A 125 11.95 11.52 6.79
C PRO A 125 10.56 11.46 6.15
N LEU A 126 9.49 11.31 6.94
CA LEU A 126 8.13 11.36 6.42
C LEU A 126 7.79 12.74 5.83
N VAL A 127 8.14 13.82 6.52
CA VAL A 127 7.98 15.19 6.01
C VAL A 127 8.79 15.39 4.73
N ALA A 128 10.05 14.93 4.69
CA ALA A 128 10.89 15.02 3.50
C ALA A 128 10.32 14.27 2.28
N ILE A 129 9.61 13.15 2.50
CA ILE A 129 8.90 12.45 1.42
C ILE A 129 7.74 13.29 0.90
N TYR A 130 6.93 13.88 1.78
CA TYR A 130 5.83 14.77 1.37
C TYR A 130 6.32 16.02 0.64
N ASP A 131 7.39 16.65 1.13
CA ASP A 131 7.98 17.82 0.47
C ASP A 131 8.42 17.48 -0.96
N GLU A 132 9.07 16.33 -1.18
CA GLU A 132 9.46 15.92 -2.53
C GLU A 132 8.28 15.64 -3.46
N ILE A 133 7.19 15.07 -2.93
CA ILE A 133 5.94 14.90 -3.69
C ILE A 133 5.42 16.27 -4.15
N LEU A 134 5.39 17.25 -3.25
CA LEU A 134 4.85 18.59 -3.52
C LEU A 134 5.76 19.45 -4.42
N GLN A 135 7.06 19.16 -4.46
CA GLN A 135 8.02 19.85 -5.35
C GLN A 135 8.11 19.24 -6.75
N ALA A 136 7.66 17.99 -6.93
CA ALA A 136 7.59 17.34 -8.23
C ALA A 136 6.36 17.82 -9.01
N LYS A 137 6.45 17.85 -10.34
CA LYS A 137 5.22 18.02 -11.15
C LYS A 137 4.40 16.74 -11.11
N PRO A 138 3.05 16.80 -11.07
CA PRO A 138 2.18 15.62 -11.05
C PRO A 138 2.51 14.56 -12.11
N GLU A 139 2.92 14.97 -13.32
CA GLU A 139 3.24 14.07 -14.43
C GLU A 139 4.55 13.30 -14.20
N GLN A 140 5.44 13.81 -13.35
CA GLN A 140 6.74 13.19 -13.02
C GLN A 140 6.64 12.15 -11.91
N ILE A 141 5.53 12.13 -11.16
CA ILE A 141 5.32 11.17 -10.08
C ILE A 141 4.84 9.85 -10.69
N VAL A 142 5.76 8.90 -10.86
CA VAL A 142 5.44 7.52 -11.26
C VAL A 142 5.29 6.69 -9.99
N ILE A 143 4.05 6.27 -9.71
CA ILE A 143 3.72 5.49 -8.51
C ILE A 143 3.69 4.02 -8.92
N ASP A 144 4.83 3.34 -8.75
CA ASP A 144 4.96 1.91 -8.97
C ASP A 144 5.49 1.20 -7.71
N SER A 145 5.72 -0.11 -7.82
CA SER A 145 6.24 -0.93 -6.73
C SER A 145 7.63 -0.48 -6.27
N GLU A 146 8.48 0.00 -7.19
CA GLU A 146 9.82 0.47 -6.86
C GLU A 146 9.76 1.78 -6.09
N TRP A 147 8.93 2.73 -6.54
CA TRP A 147 8.69 3.99 -5.85
C TRP A 147 8.21 3.77 -4.41
N LEU A 148 7.28 2.84 -4.18
CA LEU A 148 6.81 2.48 -2.84
C LEU A 148 7.94 1.90 -1.96
N CYS A 149 8.78 1.05 -2.52
CA CYS A 149 9.97 0.53 -1.84
C CYS A 149 10.98 1.65 -1.51
N VAL A 150 11.20 2.59 -2.43
CA VAL A 150 12.07 3.75 -2.20
C VAL A 150 11.52 4.64 -1.08
N CYS A 151 10.23 4.97 -1.10
CA CYS A 151 9.57 5.70 -0.01
C CYS A 151 9.71 4.97 1.33
N HIS A 152 9.49 3.65 1.36
CA HIS A 152 9.68 2.85 2.57
C HIS A 152 11.13 2.84 3.05
N LYS A 153 12.11 2.72 2.15
CA LYS A 153 13.53 2.78 2.50
C LYS A 153 13.91 4.15 3.06
N ARG A 154 13.42 5.23 2.46
CA ARG A 154 13.69 6.60 2.92
C ARG A 154 13.04 6.87 4.28
N LEU A 155 11.83 6.37 4.49
CA LEU A 155 11.12 6.51 5.76
C LEU A 155 11.89 5.88 6.92
N ALA A 156 12.34 4.62 6.75
CA ALA A 156 12.74 3.79 7.89
C ALA A 156 14.12 3.14 7.76
N GLY A 157 14.82 3.29 6.63
CA GLY A 157 16.07 2.56 6.34
C GLY A 157 17.25 2.92 7.23
N HIS A 158 17.26 4.12 7.83
CA HIS A 158 18.29 4.48 8.82
C HIS A 158 18.11 3.71 10.15
N LEU A 159 16.88 3.31 10.49
CA LEU A 159 16.58 2.54 11.71
C LEU A 159 16.57 1.04 11.45
N PHE A 160 16.17 0.62 10.24
CA PHE A 160 15.98 -0.78 9.87
C PHE A 160 16.64 -1.11 8.52
N PRO A 161 17.97 -1.02 8.44
CA PRO A 161 18.71 -1.19 7.19
C PRO A 161 18.52 -2.58 6.58
N ASP A 162 18.24 -3.58 7.41
CA ASP A 162 18.13 -4.97 6.99
C ASP A 162 16.87 -5.26 6.21
N TRP A 163 15.78 -4.51 6.35
CA TRP A 163 14.50 -4.87 5.72
C TRP A 163 13.72 -3.69 5.13
N ALA A 164 14.00 -2.45 5.53
CA ALA A 164 13.27 -1.31 5.00
C ALA A 164 13.55 -1.12 3.50
N GLY A 165 12.47 -0.96 2.74
CA GLY A 165 12.51 -0.81 1.29
C GLY A 165 12.47 -2.13 0.53
N ARG A 166 12.13 -3.22 1.22
CA ARG A 166 11.89 -4.53 0.61
C ARG A 166 10.53 -5.04 1.04
N PHE A 167 9.87 -5.76 0.15
CA PHE A 167 8.67 -6.50 0.54
C PHE A 167 9.00 -7.51 1.63
N ARG A 168 8.02 -7.78 2.49
CA ARG A 168 8.17 -8.77 3.56
C ARG A 168 8.44 -10.15 2.96
N ASP A 169 9.28 -10.91 3.66
CA ASP A 169 9.66 -12.29 3.39
C ASP A 169 9.04 -13.27 4.40
N VAL A 170 8.08 -12.76 5.20
CA VAL A 170 7.35 -13.51 6.21
C VAL A 170 5.85 -13.28 6.08
N ASN A 171 5.07 -14.29 6.45
CA ASN A 171 3.62 -14.14 6.61
C ASN A 171 3.32 -13.33 7.88
N VAL A 172 2.27 -12.54 7.81
CA VAL A 172 1.85 -11.65 8.91
C VAL A 172 0.34 -11.75 9.09
N GLN A 173 -0.14 -11.38 10.26
CA GLN A 173 -1.56 -11.18 10.55
C GLN A 173 -1.76 -9.77 11.08
N VAL A 174 -2.81 -9.11 10.59
CA VAL A 174 -3.04 -7.68 10.79
C VAL A 174 -4.46 -7.49 11.30
N GLY A 175 -4.63 -7.50 12.63
CA GLY A 175 -5.95 -7.61 13.24
C GLY A 175 -6.62 -8.94 12.88
N ALA A 176 -7.84 -8.88 12.32
CA ALA A 176 -8.56 -10.05 11.83
C ALA A 176 -8.17 -10.44 10.39
N HIS A 177 -7.45 -9.58 9.67
CA HIS A 177 -7.09 -9.81 8.27
C HIS A 177 -5.83 -10.66 8.14
N LEU A 178 -5.86 -11.61 7.19
CA LEU A 178 -4.72 -12.40 6.75
C LEU A 178 -4.33 -11.94 5.34
N PRO A 179 -3.29 -11.09 5.21
CA PRO A 179 -2.73 -10.73 3.91
C PRO A 179 -2.26 -11.94 3.09
N PRO A 180 -2.05 -11.78 1.77
CA PRO A 180 -1.48 -12.82 0.92
C PRO A 180 -0.18 -13.39 1.49
N PRO A 181 0.16 -14.65 1.16
CA PRO A 181 1.47 -15.18 1.47
C PRO A 181 2.59 -14.27 0.95
N TYR A 182 3.71 -14.18 1.68
CA TYR A 182 4.79 -13.23 1.36
C TYR A 182 5.35 -13.40 -0.06
N TYR A 183 5.38 -14.63 -0.57
CA TYR A 183 5.88 -14.93 -1.92
C TYR A 183 4.94 -14.45 -3.04
N GLU A 184 3.68 -14.15 -2.74
CA GLU A 184 2.70 -13.59 -3.70
C GLU A 184 2.68 -12.05 -3.69
N VAL A 185 3.23 -11.42 -2.64
CA VAL A 185 3.27 -9.95 -2.50
C VAL A 185 3.84 -9.25 -3.74
N PRO A 186 4.97 -9.66 -4.34
CA PRO A 186 5.49 -8.99 -5.52
C PRO A 186 4.52 -9.01 -6.71
N ILE A 187 3.77 -10.10 -6.88
CA ILE A 187 2.79 -10.25 -7.97
C ILE A 187 1.61 -9.33 -7.71
N HIS A 188 1.06 -9.33 -6.49
CA HIS A 188 -0.06 -8.47 -6.15
C HIS A 188 0.29 -6.98 -6.18
N MET A 189 1.51 -6.60 -5.78
CA MET A 189 1.95 -5.20 -5.86
C MET A 189 2.11 -4.74 -7.31
N ARG A 190 2.61 -5.61 -8.20
CA ARG A 190 2.65 -5.32 -9.64
C ARG A 190 1.24 -5.11 -10.20
N GLN A 191 0.34 -6.07 -9.96
CA GLN A 191 -1.06 -5.97 -10.39
C GLN A 191 -1.74 -4.71 -9.86
N PHE A 192 -1.52 -4.39 -8.58
CA PHE A 192 -2.05 -3.18 -7.97
C PHE A 192 -1.58 -1.91 -8.68
N CYS A 193 -0.29 -1.79 -8.97
CA CYS A 193 0.25 -0.63 -9.68
C CYS A 193 -0.23 -0.54 -11.14
N ASP A 194 -0.35 -1.67 -11.82
CA ASP A 194 -0.86 -1.75 -13.20
C ASP A 194 -2.34 -1.30 -13.23
N ASP A 195 -3.18 -1.88 -12.38
CA ASP A 195 -4.61 -1.52 -12.25
C ASP A 195 -4.79 -0.04 -11.91
N MET A 196 -3.96 0.49 -11.00
CA MET A 196 -3.99 1.90 -10.60
C MET A 196 -3.66 2.82 -11.79
N THR A 197 -2.66 2.45 -12.58
CA THR A 197 -2.25 3.19 -13.78
C THR A 197 -3.36 3.21 -14.83
N GLU A 198 -4.01 2.06 -15.05
CA GLU A 198 -5.16 1.96 -15.97
C GLU A 198 -6.34 2.78 -15.49
N ARG A 199 -6.71 2.71 -14.20
CA ARG A 199 -7.79 3.51 -13.61
C ARG A 199 -7.56 5.01 -13.79
N LEU A 200 -6.35 5.49 -13.49
CA LEU A 200 -5.98 6.90 -13.68
C LEU A 200 -6.05 7.35 -15.13
N ARG A 201 -5.80 6.45 -16.10
CA ARG A 201 -5.91 6.77 -17.53
C ARG A 201 -7.36 6.91 -17.98
N HIS A 202 -8.26 6.10 -17.43
CA HIS A 202 -9.66 6.04 -17.85
C HIS A 202 -10.55 7.07 -17.15
N ASP A 203 -10.40 7.27 -15.84
CA ASP A 203 -11.16 8.23 -15.06
C ASP A 203 -10.28 8.84 -13.96
N PRO A 204 -9.61 9.97 -14.23
CA PRO A 204 -8.72 10.63 -13.27
C PRO A 204 -9.46 11.34 -12.13
N GLY A 205 -10.69 10.94 -11.79
CA GLY A 205 -11.53 11.60 -10.79
C GLY A 205 -12.42 12.69 -11.39
N THR A 206 -13.08 12.38 -12.51
CA THR A 206 -14.01 13.30 -13.19
C THR A 206 -15.23 13.70 -12.36
N SER A 207 -15.51 12.98 -11.27
CA SER A 207 -16.52 13.33 -10.29
C SER A 207 -16.01 13.04 -8.87
N VAL A 208 -16.61 13.68 -7.86
CA VAL A 208 -16.32 13.40 -6.43
C VAL A 208 -16.52 11.91 -6.13
N ARG A 209 -17.57 11.31 -6.70
CA ARG A 209 -17.87 9.89 -6.49
C ARG A 209 -16.80 8.99 -7.09
N SER A 210 -16.42 9.20 -8.34
CA SER A 210 -15.40 8.36 -8.98
C SER A 210 -14.01 8.52 -8.34
N ALA A 211 -13.66 9.74 -7.91
CA ALA A 211 -12.47 9.97 -7.10
C ALA A 211 -12.52 9.18 -5.77
N ALA A 212 -13.66 9.20 -5.08
CA ALA A 212 -13.84 8.48 -3.82
C ALA A 212 -13.77 6.96 -4.01
N GLU A 213 -14.34 6.42 -5.10
CA GLU A 213 -14.25 5.00 -5.46
C GLU A 213 -12.80 4.58 -5.74
N PHE A 214 -12.08 5.38 -6.53
CA PHE A 214 -10.68 5.13 -6.84
C PHE A 214 -9.79 5.11 -5.60
N LEU A 215 -9.93 6.12 -4.72
CA LEU A 215 -9.13 6.22 -3.50
C LEU A 215 -9.53 5.17 -2.46
N ALA A 216 -10.81 4.82 -2.34
CA ALA A 216 -11.26 3.71 -1.51
C ALA A 216 -10.62 2.39 -1.95
N TRP A 217 -10.63 2.11 -3.27
CA TRP A 217 -9.98 0.93 -3.83
C TRP A 217 -8.47 0.94 -3.56
N ALA A 218 -7.79 2.07 -3.79
CA ALA A 218 -6.34 2.16 -3.61
C ALA A 218 -5.93 1.97 -2.14
N ASP A 219 -6.67 2.61 -1.23
CA ASP A 219 -6.49 2.51 0.22
C ASP A 219 -6.67 1.06 0.69
N TRP A 220 -7.83 0.46 0.38
CA TRP A 220 -8.10 -0.93 0.72
C TRP A 220 -7.09 -1.89 0.12
N ARG A 221 -6.83 -1.80 -1.20
CA ARG A 221 -6.03 -2.80 -1.92
C ARG A 221 -4.60 -2.82 -1.41
N PHE A 222 -4.00 -1.68 -1.16
CA PHE A 222 -2.66 -1.60 -0.56
C PHE A 222 -2.64 -2.21 0.85
N GLN A 223 -3.64 -1.90 1.68
CA GLN A 223 -3.76 -2.41 3.05
C GLN A 223 -4.07 -3.91 3.11
N TRP A 224 -4.78 -4.44 2.10
CA TRP A 224 -5.06 -5.86 1.93
C TRP A 224 -3.79 -6.65 1.57
N ILE A 225 -2.96 -6.12 0.66
CA ILE A 225 -1.68 -6.74 0.28
C ILE A 225 -0.68 -6.72 1.45
N HIS A 226 -0.66 -5.60 2.19
CA HIS A 226 0.24 -5.36 3.33
C HIS A 226 1.71 -5.70 3.01
N PRO A 227 2.33 -4.98 2.05
CA PRO A 227 3.52 -5.46 1.37
C PRO A 227 4.81 -5.43 2.20
N PHE A 228 4.89 -4.59 3.24
CA PHE A 228 6.11 -4.40 4.04
C PHE A 228 6.03 -5.10 5.40
N LYS A 229 7.18 -5.28 6.05
CA LYS A 229 7.28 -5.90 7.38
C LYS A 229 6.61 -5.05 8.47
N ASP A 230 6.74 -3.74 8.38
CA ASP A 230 6.05 -2.76 9.23
C ASP A 230 5.84 -1.46 8.45
N PHE A 231 5.23 -0.45 9.07
CA PHE A 231 5.00 0.90 8.54
C PHE A 231 4.12 0.98 7.29
N ASN A 232 3.39 -0.09 6.95
CA ASN A 232 2.41 -0.13 5.86
C ASN A 232 1.43 1.04 5.96
N GLY A 233 0.87 1.32 7.14
CA GLY A 233 -0.04 2.44 7.32
C GLY A 233 0.57 3.84 7.10
N ARG A 234 1.89 4.00 7.21
CA ARG A 234 2.56 5.28 6.86
C ARG A 234 2.76 5.38 5.34
N ILE A 235 3.20 4.29 4.71
CA ILE A 235 3.38 4.25 3.25
C ILE A 235 2.06 4.31 2.49
N GLY A 236 1.00 3.68 2.99
CA GLY A 236 -0.35 3.81 2.42
C GLY A 236 -0.83 5.26 2.41
N ARG A 237 -0.53 6.04 3.46
CA ARG A 237 -0.87 7.48 3.49
C ARG A 237 -0.02 8.30 2.54
N VAL A 238 1.27 8.01 2.43
CA VAL A 238 2.15 8.62 1.43
C VAL A 238 1.63 8.35 0.01
N LEU A 239 1.23 7.11 -0.27
CA LEU A 239 0.59 6.72 -1.54
C LEU A 239 -0.69 7.52 -1.80
N LEU A 240 -1.60 7.59 -0.83
CA LEU A 240 -2.86 8.33 -0.98
C LEU A 240 -2.64 9.83 -1.18
N ALA A 241 -1.69 10.43 -0.47
CA ALA A 241 -1.33 11.82 -0.66
C ALA A 241 -0.73 12.07 -2.05
N ALA A 242 0.15 11.19 -2.52
CA ALA A 242 0.70 11.26 -3.88
C ALA A 242 -0.40 11.14 -4.94
N LEU A 243 -1.38 10.26 -4.73
CA LEU A 243 -2.54 10.11 -5.62
C LEU A 243 -3.40 11.37 -5.64
N LEU A 244 -3.81 11.89 -4.48
CA LEU A 244 -4.58 13.13 -4.36
C LEU A 244 -3.89 14.29 -5.09
N TYR A 245 -2.59 14.47 -4.84
CA TYR A 245 -1.80 15.50 -5.51
C TYR A 245 -1.74 15.29 -7.03
N LYS A 246 -1.54 14.04 -7.47
CA LYS A 246 -1.44 13.69 -8.90
C LYS A 246 -2.72 13.98 -9.67
N VAL A 247 -3.89 13.79 -9.05
CA VAL A 247 -5.20 14.07 -9.68
C VAL A 247 -5.72 15.49 -9.39
N GLY A 248 -4.94 16.34 -8.71
CA GLY A 248 -5.31 17.73 -8.42
C GLY A 248 -6.44 17.88 -7.38
N LEU A 249 -6.63 16.88 -6.51
CA LEU A 249 -7.60 16.94 -5.41
C LEU A 249 -6.97 17.54 -4.15
N PRO A 250 -7.75 18.21 -3.29
CA PRO A 250 -7.24 18.75 -2.05
C PRO A 250 -6.71 17.63 -1.14
N HIS A 251 -5.73 17.97 -0.30
CA HIS A 251 -5.28 17.05 0.73
C HIS A 251 -6.42 16.79 1.72
N VAL A 252 -6.55 15.53 2.11
CA VAL A 252 -7.59 15.04 3.02
C VAL A 252 -6.91 14.28 4.16
N GLU A 253 -7.40 14.46 5.38
CA GLU A 253 -6.95 13.66 6.52
C GLU A 253 -7.35 12.19 6.33
N THR A 254 -6.35 11.34 6.17
CA THR A 254 -6.52 9.90 5.91
C THR A 254 -6.32 9.05 7.17
N ALA A 255 -5.76 9.62 8.24
CA ALA A 255 -5.63 8.99 9.55
C ALA A 255 -6.61 9.62 10.54
N PRO A 256 -7.72 8.94 10.86
CA PRO A 256 -8.62 9.43 11.90
C PRO A 256 -7.90 9.48 13.25
N THR A 257 -7.90 10.64 13.90
CA THR A 257 -7.37 10.84 15.26
C THR A 257 -8.38 10.47 16.33
N ASP A 258 -9.68 10.60 16.02
CA ASP A 258 -10.78 10.17 16.87
C ASP A 258 -10.90 8.63 16.90
N PRO A 259 -10.93 7.98 18.09
CA PRO A 259 -11.07 6.53 18.20
C PRO A 259 -12.30 5.96 17.50
N ALA A 260 -13.44 6.67 17.53
CA ALA A 260 -14.65 6.21 16.87
C ALA A 260 -14.52 6.28 15.34
N ALA A 261 -13.92 7.34 14.81
CA ALA A 261 -13.60 7.46 13.39
C ALA A 261 -12.57 6.41 12.94
N ARG A 262 -11.57 6.10 13.76
CA ARG A 262 -10.63 5.00 13.51
C ARG A 262 -11.36 3.66 13.43
N ARG A 263 -12.27 3.38 14.36
CA ARG A 263 -13.09 2.15 14.34
C ARG A 263 -13.91 2.06 13.06
N ARG A 264 -14.66 3.12 12.70
CA ARG A 264 -15.45 3.16 11.46
C ARG A 264 -14.61 2.88 10.22
N TYR A 265 -13.40 3.46 10.16
CA TYR A 265 -12.48 3.24 9.07
C TYR A 265 -11.99 1.78 8.98
N LEU A 266 -11.61 1.17 10.12
CA LEU A 266 -11.22 -0.23 10.17
C LEU A 266 -12.36 -1.18 9.79
N ASP A 267 -13.58 -0.89 10.24
CA ASP A 267 -14.76 -1.67 9.89
C ASP A 267 -15.06 -1.57 8.39
N ALA A 268 -14.93 -0.38 7.78
CA ALA A 268 -15.08 -0.20 6.35
C ALA A 268 -14.02 -0.98 5.55
N LEU A 269 -12.77 -1.04 6.03
CA LEU A 269 -11.74 -1.89 5.45
C LEU A 269 -12.07 -3.38 5.54
N HIS A 270 -12.67 -3.85 6.64
CA HIS A 270 -13.09 -5.24 6.79
C HIS A 270 -14.25 -5.59 5.86
N THR A 271 -15.22 -4.68 5.71
CA THR A 271 -16.32 -4.86 4.75
C THR A 271 -15.80 -4.92 3.31
N ALA A 272 -14.78 -4.12 2.98
CA ALA A 272 -14.11 -4.18 1.68
C ALA A 272 -13.38 -5.51 1.44
N ASP A 273 -12.86 -6.19 2.48
CA ASP A 273 -12.31 -7.54 2.35
C ASP A 273 -13.39 -8.56 1.90
N ALA A 274 -14.65 -8.31 2.24
CA ALA A 274 -15.82 -9.08 1.78
C ALA A 274 -16.39 -8.58 0.43
N SER A 275 -15.60 -7.82 -0.35
CA SER A 275 -15.96 -7.25 -1.65
C SER A 275 -17.03 -6.16 -1.63
N ASP A 276 -17.28 -5.54 -0.47
CA ASP A 276 -18.15 -4.35 -0.36
C ASP A 276 -17.32 -3.10 0.00
N LEU A 277 -16.98 -2.34 -1.04
CA LEU A 277 -16.22 -1.08 -0.92
C LEU A 277 -17.09 0.11 -0.54
N GLU A 278 -18.42 -0.01 -0.56
CA GLU A 278 -19.33 1.12 -0.41
C GLU A 278 -19.14 1.90 0.90
N PRO A 279 -18.95 1.26 2.07
CA PRO A 279 -18.69 2.00 3.30
C PRO A 279 -17.41 2.83 3.23
N LEU A 280 -16.35 2.29 2.63
CA LEU A 280 -15.07 2.98 2.50
C LEU A 280 -15.17 4.13 1.49
N THR A 281 -15.87 3.92 0.38
CA THR A 281 -16.18 4.99 -0.60
C THR A 281 -17.02 6.09 0.03
N GLY A 282 -17.97 5.76 0.89
CA GLY A 282 -18.75 6.73 1.67
C GLY A 282 -17.87 7.59 2.58
N LEU A 283 -16.89 6.98 3.27
CA LEU A 283 -15.91 7.72 4.08
C LEU A 283 -15.07 8.69 3.24
N TRP A 284 -14.61 8.25 2.06
CA TRP A 284 -13.87 9.12 1.12
C TRP A 284 -14.74 10.26 0.56
N SER A 285 -16.00 9.99 0.26
CA SER A 285 -16.95 11.02 -0.20
C SER A 285 -17.19 12.07 0.87
N HIS A 286 -17.37 11.64 2.13
CA HIS A 286 -17.56 12.54 3.27
C HIS A 286 -16.34 13.43 3.51
N ARG A 287 -15.14 12.84 3.49
CA ARG A 287 -13.87 13.55 3.57
C ARG A 287 -13.73 14.69 2.55
N PHE A 288 -14.15 14.45 1.30
CA PHE A 288 -14.14 15.50 0.28
C PHE A 288 -15.14 16.62 0.57
N MET A 289 -16.33 16.31 1.07
CA MET A 289 -17.34 17.31 1.42
C MET A 289 -16.93 18.19 2.61
N GLU A 290 -16.10 17.70 3.52
CA GLU A 290 -15.59 18.50 4.65
C GLU A 290 -14.43 19.43 4.26
N THR A 291 -13.77 19.14 3.13
CA THR A 291 -12.56 19.85 2.69
C THR A 291 -12.85 20.89 1.60
N LEU A 292 -13.98 20.78 0.90
CA LEU A 292 -14.46 21.70 -0.15
C LEU A 292 -15.34 22.82 0.43
#